data_AF-A0A7V9R622-F1
#
_entry.id   AF-A0A7V9R622-F1
#
_cell.length_a   1.000
_cell.length_b   1.000
_cell.length_c   1.000
_cell.angle_alpha   90.00
_cell.angle_beta   90.00
_cell.angle_gamma   90.00
#
_symmetry.space_group_name_H-M   'P 1'
#
loop_
_entity.id
_entity.type
_entity.pdbx_description
1 polymer ?
#
loop_
_entity_poly.entity_id
_entity_poly.type
_entity_poly.pdbx_seq_one_letter_code
_entity_poly.pdbx_strand_id
1 'polypeptide(L)' 'MNGLRVYFKPNGTNLRNGQEVFYSRRGNGPYYRWLYEETAAQWRVSRVIAADFTPQSLAMASWKAVPVALQTRLGEHYLE' A
#
# COMPACT_ATOMS: atom_id res chain seq x y z
N MET A 1 -14.85 6.66 -0.50
CA MET A 1 -13.78 5.72 -0.10
C MET A 1 -14.27 4.65 0.89
N ASN A 2 -15.45 4.05 0.69
CA ASN A 2 -15.95 3.04 1.64
C ASN A 2 -15.24 1.69 1.46
N GLY A 3 -14.73 1.14 2.56
CA GLY A 3 -14.11 -0.18 2.61
C GLY A 3 -12.66 -0.25 2.12
N LEU A 4 -12.01 0.89 1.85
CA LEU A 4 -10.56 0.94 1.60
C LEU A 4 -9.81 0.73 2.92
N ARG A 5 -8.88 -0.23 2.93
CA ARG A 5 -7.97 -0.48 4.04
C ARG A 5 -6.54 -0.38 3.52
N VAL A 6 -5.68 0.27 4.31
CA VAL A 6 -4.26 0.40 4.04
C VAL A 6 -3.48 -0.39 5.09
N TYR A 7 -2.38 -0.97 4.67
CA TYR A 7 -1.57 -1.87 5.46
C TYR A 7 -0.08 -1.62 5.24
N PHE A 8 0.73 -2.08 6.18
CA PHE A 8 2.19 -2.04 6.13
C PHE A 8 2.77 -3.31 6.76
N LYS A 9 4.08 -3.55 6.64
CA LYS A 9 4.73 -4.72 7.25
C LYS A 9 5.45 -4.29 8.54
N PRO A 10 5.03 -4.77 9.73
CA PRO A 10 5.63 -4.33 11.00
C PRO A 10 7.01 -4.95 11.27
N ASN A 11 7.24 -6.21 10.88
CA ASN A 11 8.42 -6.99 11.31
C ASN A 11 9.50 -7.16 10.23
N GLY A 12 9.30 -6.59 9.06
CA GLY A 12 10.32 -6.47 8.03
C GLY A 12 10.22 -5.04 7.57
N THR A 13 11.30 -4.29 7.75
CA THR A 13 11.53 -2.94 7.25
C THR A 13 10.48 -2.59 6.21
N ASN A 14 9.61 -1.61 6.49
CA ASN A 14 8.69 -1.06 5.49
C ASN A 14 9.45 -0.59 4.22
N LEU A 15 10.77 -0.66 4.26
CA LEU A 15 11.74 -0.47 3.22
C LEU A 15 12.04 -1.79 2.48
N ARG A 16 11.46 -1.98 1.28
CA ARG A 16 12.04 -2.95 0.34
C ARG A 16 13.23 -2.27 -0.32
N ASN A 17 14.46 -2.72 -0.06
CA ASN A 17 15.68 -2.07 -0.54
C ASN A 17 15.83 -0.59 -0.12
N GLY A 18 15.33 -0.20 1.05
CA GLY A 18 15.35 1.22 1.47
C GLY A 18 14.08 2.02 1.09
N GLN A 19 13.13 1.43 0.36
CA GLN A 19 11.96 2.14 -0.19
C GLN A 19 10.68 1.83 0.56
N GLU A 20 9.97 2.87 1.04
CA GLU A 20 8.70 2.73 1.77
C GLU A 20 7.65 1.95 0.97
N VAL A 21 7.01 0.97 1.64
CA VAL A 21 6.01 0.08 1.06
C VAL A 21 4.74 0.09 1.90
N PHE A 22 3.63 0.36 1.22
CA PHE A 22 2.29 0.18 1.74
C PHE A 22 1.51 -0.81 0.89
N TYR A 23 0.41 -1.33 1.43
CA TYR A 23 -0.51 -2.18 0.71
C TYR A 23 -1.92 -1.65 0.89
N SER A 24 -2.77 -1.81 -0.11
CA SER A 24 -4.17 -1.43 -0.03
C SER A 24 -5.09 -2.53 -0.52
N ARG A 25 -6.31 -2.56 0.02
CA ARG A 25 -7.38 -3.44 -0.44
C ARG A 25 -8.72 -2.75 -0.23
N ARG A 26 -9.62 -2.86 -1.21
CA ARG A 26 -11.01 -2.40 -1.09
C ARG A 26 -11.94 -3.60 -0.91
N GLY A 27 -12.62 -3.69 0.23
CA GLY A 27 -13.52 -4.80 0.56
C GLY A 27 -12.83 -6.16 0.40
N ASN A 28 -13.44 -7.07 -0.36
CA ASN A 28 -12.88 -8.38 -0.67
C ASN A 28 -11.99 -8.43 -1.92
N GLY A 29 -11.71 -7.28 -2.55
CA GLY A 29 -10.93 -7.18 -3.78
C GLY A 29 -9.46 -7.57 -3.64
N PRO A 30 -8.66 -7.43 -4.72
CA PRO A 30 -7.24 -7.75 -4.69
C PRO A 30 -6.44 -6.80 -3.79
N TYR A 31 -5.31 -7.29 -3.30
CA TYR A 31 -4.30 -6.44 -2.69
C TYR A 31 -3.49 -5.71 -3.76
N TYR A 32 -3.19 -4.45 -3.50
CA TYR A 32 -2.26 -3.64 -4.26
C TYR A 32 -1.10 -3.28 -3.38
N ARG A 33 0.10 -3.24 -3.96
CA ARG A 33 1.33 -2.80 -3.31
C ARG A 33 1.71 -1.44 -3.88
N TRP A 34 2.00 -0.53 -2.96
CA TRP A 34 2.46 0.82 -3.20
C TRP A 34 3.93 0.91 -2.78
N LEU A 35 4.79 1.24 -3.72
CA LEU A 35 6.22 1.41 -3.49
C LEU A 35 6.58 2.88 -3.75
N TYR A 36 7.29 3.50 -2.81
CA TYR A 36 7.84 4.83 -3.04
C TYR A 36 9.11 4.71 -3.89
N GLU A 37 9.08 5.31 -5.06
CA GLU A 37 10.24 5.39 -5.96
C GLU A 37 10.96 6.71 -5.72
N GLU A 38 12.08 6.67 -4.98
CA GLU A 38 12.85 7.86 -4.60
C GLU A 38 13.33 8.67 -5.81
N THR A 39 13.73 7.99 -6.90
CA THR A 39 14.24 8.65 -8.12
C THR A 39 13.23 9.54 -8.81
N ALA A 40 11.93 9.24 -8.67
CA ALA A 40 10.84 9.99 -9.28
C ALA A 40 9.95 10.66 -8.23
N ALA A 41 10.32 10.57 -6.94
CA ALA A 41 9.55 11.08 -5.80
C ALA A 41 8.05 10.74 -5.85
N GLN A 42 7.70 9.52 -6.28
CA GLN A 42 6.32 9.13 -6.54
C GLN A 42 5.97 7.72 -6.03
N TRP A 43 4.68 7.50 -5.77
CA TRP A 43 4.15 6.20 -5.42
C TRP A 43 3.74 5.40 -6.66
N ARG A 44 4.35 4.24 -6.84
CA ARG A 44 3.99 3.27 -7.88
C ARG A 44 3.11 2.17 -7.32
N VAL A 45 2.03 1.88 -8.03
CA VAL A 45 1.09 0.81 -7.68
C VAL A 45 1.36 -0.44 -8.51
N SER A 46 1.23 -1.60 -7.89
CA SER A 46 1.26 -2.90 -8.56
C SER A 46 0.26 -3.84 -7.91
N ARG A 47 -0.48 -4.62 -8.70
CA ARG A 47 -1.38 -5.64 -8.16
C ARG A 47 -0.56 -6.78 -7.58
N VAL A 48 -0.92 -7.23 -6.38
CA VAL A 48 -0.26 -8.36 -5.72
C VAL A 48 -0.84 -9.67 -6.22
N ILE A 49 0.03 -10.59 -6.62
CA ILE A 49 -0.33 -11.96 -6.99
C ILE A 49 -0.39 -12.79 -5.70
N ALA A 50 -1.52 -13.46 -5.46
CA ALA A 50 -1.80 -14.12 -4.19
C ALA A 50 -0.88 -15.31 -3.88
N ALA A 51 -0.25 -15.92 -4.90
CA ALA A 51 0.61 -17.09 -4.74
C ALA A 51 1.82 -16.83 -3.82
N ASP A 52 2.34 -15.60 -3.80
CA ASP A 52 3.56 -15.23 -3.06
C ASP A 52 3.28 -14.23 -1.92
N PHE A 53 2.01 -14.06 -1.55
CA PHE A 53 1.62 -13.01 -0.61
C PHE A 53 0.80 -13.55 0.56
N THR A 54 1.35 -13.37 1.77
CA THR A 54 0.70 -13.73 3.02
C THR A 54 0.11 -12.47 3.68
N PRO A 55 -1.21 -12.23 3.59
CA PRO A 55 -1.82 -11.01 4.16
C PRO A 55 -1.77 -10.97 5.69
N GLN A 56 -1.63 -12.13 6.34
CA GLN A 56 -1.59 -12.26 7.80
C GLN A 56 -0.36 -11.57 8.41
N SER A 57 0.68 -11.33 7.62
CA SER A 57 1.88 -10.61 8.06
C SER A 57 1.77 -9.08 7.95
N LEU A 58 0.61 -8.56 7.53
CA LEU A 58 0.37 -7.13 7.40
C LEU A 58 -0.31 -6.55 8.64
N ALA A 59 0.19 -5.41 9.11
CA ALA A 59 -0.49 -4.58 10.08
C ALA A 59 -1.36 -3.53 9.37
N MET A 60 -2.52 -3.22 9.93
CA MET A 60 -3.36 -2.15 9.40
C MET A 60 -2.74 -0.79 9.71
N ALA A 61 -2.57 0.04 8.67
CA ALA A 61 -2.12 1.42 8.83
C ALA A 61 -3.31 2.29 9.27
N SER A 62 -3.08 3.19 10.23
CA SER A 62 -3.98 4.31 10.44
C SER A 62 -3.91 5.23 9.22
N TRP A 63 -5.06 5.71 8.72
CA TRP A 63 -5.09 6.64 7.58
C TRP A 63 -4.21 7.88 7.82
N LYS A 64 -4.16 8.37 9.07
CA LYS A 64 -3.31 9.51 9.46
C LYS A 64 -1.80 9.21 9.38
N ALA A 65 -1.40 7.95 9.41
CA ALA A 65 -0.01 7.50 9.30
C ALA A 65 0.40 7.23 7.84
N VAL A 66 -0.53 7.27 6.90
CA VAL A 66 -0.25 7.12 5.47
C VAL A 66 0.25 8.47 4.93
N PRO A 67 1.38 8.53 4.20
CA PRO A 67 1.88 9.76 3.61
C PRO A 67 0.84 10.46 2.72
N VAL A 68 0.74 11.79 2.80
CA VAL A 68 -0.26 12.59 2.05
C VAL A 68 -0.19 12.30 0.55
N ALA A 69 1.02 12.22 -0.02
CA ALA A 69 1.20 11.88 -1.42
C ALA A 69 0.61 10.51 -1.79
N LEU A 70 0.71 9.51 -0.89
CA LEU A 70 0.09 8.20 -1.09
C LEU A 70 -1.43 8.26 -0.92
N GLN A 71 -1.95 9.05 0.02
CA GLN A 71 -3.39 9.24 0.18
C GLN A 71 -4.03 9.76 -1.12
N THR A 72 -3.41 10.74 -1.78
CA THR A 72 -3.85 11.26 -3.08
C THR A 72 -3.89 10.16 -4.13
N ARG A 73 -2.81 9.39 -4.27
CA ARG A 73 -2.71 8.29 -5.26
C ARG A 73 -3.71 7.17 -4.99
N LEU A 74 -3.97 6.85 -3.72
CA LEU A 74 -5.03 5.92 -3.32
C LEU A 74 -6.42 6.44 -3.69
N GLY A 75 -6.65 7.75 -3.54
CA GLY A 75 -7.87 8.39 -4.02
C GLY A 75 -8.05 8.20 -5.51
N GLU A 76 -7.06 8.61 -6.30
CA GLU A 76 -7.09 8.47 -7.77
C GLU A 76 -7.35 7.02 -8.20
N HIS A 77 -6.61 6.05 -7.64
CA HIS A 77 -6.72 4.64 -8.03
C HIS A 77 -8.07 3.97 -7.70
N TYR A 78 -8.82 4.46 -6.71
CA TYR A 78 -10.09 3.84 -6.26
C TYR A 78 -11.32 4.72 -6.49
N LEU A 79 -11.15 5.93 -7.04
CA LEU A 79 -12.24 6.79 -7.50
C LEU A 79 -12.67 6.48 -8.94
N GLU A 80 -11.78 5.88 -9.74
CA GLU A 80 -12.15 5.12 -10.95
C GLU A 80 -12.95 3.85 -10.60
#